data_AF-A0A8T6H7M9-F1
#
_entry.id   AF-A0A8T6H7M9-F1
#
_cell.length_a   1.000
_cell.length_b   1.000
_cell.length_c   1.000
_cell.angle_alpha   90.00
_cell.angle_beta   90.00
_cell.angle_gamma   90.00
#
_symmetry.space_group_name_H-M   'P 1'
#
loop_
_entity.id
_entity.type
_entity.pdbx_description
1 polymer ?
#
loop_
_entity_poly.entity_id
_entity_poly.type
_entity_poly.pdbx_seq_one_letter_code
_entity_poly.pdbx_strand_id
1 'polypeptide(L)'
;MQKLGPPGEMPSLEFEVDKEHSGVRMVGCLTFFFGAIGSYLIINTIVPNGGLITLGAALALAVALTYGADYLSKIYWPSNRAIQFVDDVILLVKGSQIQGEIDAAQNVNLLQWHFEAKRHPRVPKGWYVVANALEQDGEYIVSYSIASPADFEALPLSRLSQKYQRKKKKKDDSRDLREAGSQRRIAQAEFHRGEFGAEMSLEDYHAYLGYLADTYTSWMPKDK
;
A
#
# COMPACT_ATOMS: atom_id res chain seq x y z
N MET A 1 -30.57 2.53 -3.41
CA MET A 1 -29.74 2.84 -4.60
C MET A 1 -29.83 4.33 -4.84
N GLN A 2 -29.03 5.09 -4.08
CA GLN A 2 -28.95 6.54 -4.19
C GLN A 2 -28.01 6.86 -5.36
N LYS A 3 -28.43 7.81 -6.19
CA LYS A 3 -27.73 8.18 -7.42
C LYS A 3 -26.40 8.82 -7.08
N LEU A 4 -25.35 8.35 -7.77
CA LEU A 4 -24.04 8.98 -7.93
C LEU A 4 -24.16 10.51 -7.90
N GLY A 5 -23.50 11.15 -6.94
CA GLY A 5 -23.21 12.58 -6.98
C GLY A 5 -22.45 12.94 -8.27
N PRO A 6 -22.60 14.17 -8.77
CA PRO A 6 -22.09 14.55 -10.08
C PRO A 6 -20.55 14.47 -10.13
N PRO A 7 -19.97 14.16 -11.31
CA PRO A 7 -18.54 14.32 -11.54
C PRO A 7 -18.27 15.82 -11.67
N GLY A 8 -17.99 16.52 -10.56
CA GLY A 8 -17.82 17.97 -10.60
C GLY A 8 -17.30 18.61 -9.32
N GLU A 9 -17.40 17.97 -8.17
CA GLU A 9 -16.76 18.44 -6.95
C GLU A 9 -15.32 17.92 -6.93
N MET A 10 -14.38 18.86 -6.93
CA MET A 10 -12.96 18.55 -6.78
C MET A 10 -12.77 17.94 -5.38
N PRO A 11 -12.05 16.81 -5.25
CA PRO A 11 -11.80 16.24 -3.94
C PRO A 11 -11.08 17.27 -3.07
N SER A 12 -11.54 17.42 -1.83
CA SER A 12 -10.92 18.31 -0.85
C SER A 12 -9.48 17.88 -0.55
N LEU A 13 -9.24 16.56 -0.62
CA LEU A 13 -7.93 15.95 -0.47
C LEU A 13 -7.91 14.61 -1.22
N GLU A 14 -6.77 14.30 -1.83
CA GLU A 14 -6.55 13.06 -2.56
C GLU A 14 -5.19 12.47 -2.18
N PHE A 15 -5.17 11.17 -1.92
CA PHE A 15 -3.93 10.41 -1.74
C PHE A 15 -3.81 9.33 -2.80
N GLU A 16 -2.73 9.38 -3.58
CA GLU A 16 -2.41 8.34 -4.55
C GLU A 16 -2.00 7.05 -3.85
N VAL A 17 -2.49 5.92 -4.37
CA VAL A 17 -2.22 4.59 -3.81
C VAL A 17 -1.68 3.65 -4.90
N ASP A 18 -0.94 2.64 -4.47
CA ASP A 18 -0.31 1.64 -5.32
C ASP A 18 0.62 2.22 -6.41
N LYS A 19 1.46 3.20 -6.05
CA LYS A 19 2.47 3.81 -6.95
C LYS A 19 3.35 2.77 -7.67
N GLU A 20 3.46 1.55 -7.13
CA GLU A 20 4.18 0.42 -7.75
C GLU A 20 3.26 -0.72 -8.22
N HIS A 21 2.33 -0.43 -9.14
CA HIS A 21 1.45 -1.44 -9.72
C HIS A 21 2.19 -2.45 -10.62
N SER A 22 1.52 -3.56 -10.94
CA SER A 22 2.10 -4.70 -11.68
C SER A 22 2.69 -4.32 -13.04
N GLY A 23 2.10 -3.33 -13.73
CA GLY A 23 2.55 -2.84 -15.03
C GLY A 23 3.96 -2.24 -14.97
N VAL A 24 4.20 -1.32 -14.04
CA VAL A 24 5.54 -0.72 -13.80
C VAL A 24 6.59 -1.80 -13.55
N ARG A 25 6.24 -2.82 -12.75
CA ARG A 25 7.16 -3.94 -12.46
C ARG A 25 7.49 -4.75 -13.71
N MET A 26 6.50 -4.99 -14.56
CA MET A 26 6.70 -5.71 -15.81
C MET A 26 7.63 -4.93 -16.74
N VAL A 27 7.50 -3.60 -16.81
CA VAL A 27 8.41 -2.74 -17.58
C VAL A 27 9.84 -2.89 -17.06
N GLY A 28 10.08 -2.81 -15.75
CA GLY A 28 11.42 -3.00 -15.18
C GLY A 28 12.03 -4.35 -15.55
N CYS A 29 11.26 -5.44 -15.43
CA CYS A 29 11.68 -6.79 -15.81
C CYS A 29 12.01 -6.91 -17.31
N LEU A 30 11.15 -6.38 -18.19
CA LEU A 30 11.35 -6.43 -19.63
C LEU A 30 12.55 -5.58 -20.05
N THR A 31 12.68 -4.37 -19.50
CA THR A 31 13.84 -3.50 -19.73
C THR A 31 15.13 -4.17 -19.28
N PHE A 32 15.13 -4.87 -18.14
CA PHE A 32 16.31 -5.60 -17.71
C PHE A 32 16.69 -6.70 -18.69
N PHE A 33 15.73 -7.54 -19.08
CA PHE A 33 15.97 -8.68 -19.95
C PHE A 33 16.45 -8.26 -21.35
N PHE A 34 15.71 -7.36 -22.00
CA PHE A 34 16.09 -6.85 -23.32
C PHE A 34 17.31 -5.92 -23.26
N GLY A 35 17.43 -5.15 -22.17
CA GLY A 35 18.59 -4.29 -21.91
C GLY A 35 19.87 -5.11 -21.75
N ALA A 36 19.84 -6.25 -21.05
CA ALA A 36 21.00 -7.14 -20.91
C ALA A 36 21.42 -7.74 -22.25
N ILE A 37 20.47 -8.23 -23.05
CA ILE A 37 20.75 -8.79 -24.38
C ILE A 37 21.31 -7.69 -25.30
N GLY A 38 20.63 -6.54 -25.39
CA GLY A 38 21.04 -5.43 -26.24
C GLY A 38 22.39 -4.85 -25.84
N SER A 39 22.60 -4.62 -24.54
CA SER A 39 23.88 -4.13 -24.01
C SER A 39 25.01 -5.10 -24.30
N TYR A 40 24.76 -6.41 -24.15
CA TYR A 40 25.77 -7.42 -24.46
C TYR A 40 26.16 -7.39 -25.95
N LEU A 41 25.17 -7.34 -26.85
CA LEU A 41 25.43 -7.26 -28.29
C LEU A 41 26.23 -6.00 -28.65
N ILE A 42 25.88 -4.84 -28.09
CA ILE A 42 26.57 -3.57 -28.34
C ILE A 42 27.99 -3.59 -27.77
N ILE A 43 28.19 -4.06 -26.55
CA ILE A 43 29.53 -4.04 -25.92
C ILE A 43 30.43 -5.07 -26.61
N ASN A 44 29.90 -6.21 -27.04
CA ASN A 44 30.66 -7.24 -27.73
C ASN A 44 31.18 -6.78 -29.11
N THR A 45 30.55 -5.78 -29.76
CA THR A 45 31.11 -5.19 -31.00
C THR A 45 32.28 -4.25 -30.72
N ILE A 46 32.31 -3.60 -29.55
CA ILE A 46 33.37 -2.67 -29.14
C ILE A 46 34.56 -3.43 -28.55
N VAL A 47 34.30 -4.46 -27.73
CA VAL A 47 35.31 -5.30 -27.08
C VAL A 47 35.04 -6.78 -27.42
N PRO A 48 35.42 -7.22 -28.63
CA PRO A 48 35.30 -8.62 -29.01
C PRO A 48 36.14 -9.51 -28.09
N ASN A 49 35.62 -10.67 -27.71
CA ASN A 49 36.30 -11.65 -26.84
C ASN A 49 36.61 -11.15 -25.41
N GLY A 50 35.99 -10.08 -24.94
CA GLY A 50 36.17 -9.58 -23.56
C GLY A 50 35.62 -10.49 -22.46
N GLY A 51 34.93 -11.58 -22.82
CA GLY A 51 34.48 -12.63 -21.90
C GLY A 51 33.66 -12.07 -20.73
N LEU A 52 34.16 -12.26 -19.50
CA LEU A 52 33.51 -11.81 -18.27
C LEU A 52 33.41 -10.28 -18.17
N ILE A 53 34.35 -9.53 -18.76
CA ILE A 53 34.33 -8.06 -18.72
C ILE A 53 33.14 -7.54 -19.55
N THR A 54 32.96 -8.10 -20.76
CA THR A 54 31.82 -7.78 -21.64
C THR A 54 30.49 -8.11 -20.94
N LEU A 55 30.40 -9.28 -20.30
CA LEU A 55 29.20 -9.68 -19.56
C LEU A 55 28.93 -8.76 -18.37
N GLY A 56 29.94 -8.46 -17.57
CA GLY A 56 29.82 -7.58 -16.41
C GLY A 56 29.38 -6.16 -16.79
N ALA A 57 29.98 -5.59 -17.84
CA ALA A 57 29.60 -4.28 -18.36
C ALA A 57 28.17 -4.27 -18.93
N ALA A 58 27.77 -5.33 -19.63
CA ALA A 58 26.41 -5.47 -20.15
C ALA A 58 25.35 -5.55 -19.05
N LEU A 59 25.62 -6.30 -17.98
CA LEU A 59 24.74 -6.38 -16.82
C LEU A 59 24.68 -5.05 -16.08
N ALA A 60 25.81 -4.37 -15.88
CA ALA A 60 25.82 -3.05 -15.25
C ALA A 60 24.99 -2.03 -16.05
N LEU A 61 25.12 -2.03 -17.38
CA LEU A 61 24.33 -1.16 -18.25
C LEU A 61 22.84 -1.53 -18.22
N ALA A 62 22.49 -2.81 -18.22
CA ALA A 62 21.11 -3.26 -18.08
C ALA A 62 20.47 -2.81 -16.77
N VAL A 63 21.19 -2.91 -15.65
CA VAL A 63 20.73 -2.39 -14.34
C VAL A 63 20.47 -0.89 -14.40
N ALA A 64 21.38 -0.12 -15.01
CA ALA A 64 21.21 1.32 -15.17
C ALA A 64 19.98 1.67 -16.03
N LEU A 65 19.78 0.94 -17.14
CA LEU A 65 18.60 1.10 -18.00
C LEU A 65 17.30 0.77 -17.26
N THR A 66 17.28 -0.31 -16.48
CA THR A 66 16.12 -0.69 -15.66
C THR A 66 15.80 0.40 -14.63
N TYR A 67 16.80 0.95 -13.95
CA TYR A 67 16.59 2.03 -12.99
C TYR A 67 15.96 3.26 -13.63
N GLY A 68 16.46 3.65 -14.82
CA GLY A 68 15.88 4.74 -15.61
C GLY A 68 14.45 4.45 -16.06
N ALA A 69 14.19 3.24 -16.55
CA ALA A 69 12.85 2.84 -17.00
C ALA A 69 11.84 2.80 -15.85
N ASP A 70 12.22 2.30 -14.67
CA ASP A 70 11.37 2.28 -13.48
C ASP A 70 11.00 3.70 -13.05
N TYR A 71 11.98 4.60 -13.03
CA TYR A 71 11.75 6.01 -12.71
C TYR A 71 10.77 6.67 -13.68
N LEU A 72 11.00 6.52 -14.99
CA LEU A 72 10.11 7.09 -16.02
C LEU A 72 8.72 6.46 -15.99
N SER A 73 8.63 5.15 -15.74
CA SER A 73 7.34 4.45 -15.68
C SER A 73 6.47 4.96 -14.54
N LYS A 74 7.06 5.28 -13.38
CA LYS A 74 6.34 5.89 -12.26
C LYS A 74 5.82 7.29 -12.57
N ILE A 75 6.50 8.03 -13.43
CA ILE A 75 6.08 9.39 -13.85
C ILE A 75 4.97 9.33 -14.90
N TYR A 76 5.14 8.49 -15.93
CA TYR A 76 4.23 8.49 -17.08
C TYR A 76 3.08 7.49 -16.97
N TRP A 77 3.17 6.53 -16.06
CA TRP A 77 2.15 5.50 -15.85
C TRP A 77 1.75 5.41 -14.38
N PRO A 78 1.05 6.43 -13.85
CA PRO A 78 0.50 6.37 -12.51
C PRO A 78 -0.56 5.25 -12.41
N SER A 79 -0.73 4.72 -11.19
CA SER A 79 -1.73 3.67 -10.88
C SER A 79 -3.17 4.11 -11.20
N ASN A 80 -3.42 5.43 -11.21
CA ASN A 80 -4.75 6.06 -11.25
C ASN A 80 -5.69 5.55 -10.15
N ARG A 81 -5.14 4.99 -9.08
CA ARG A 81 -5.88 4.56 -7.91
C ARG A 81 -5.60 5.53 -6.80
N ALA A 82 -6.66 6.01 -6.14
CA ALA A 82 -6.52 7.01 -5.09
C ALA A 82 -7.62 6.86 -4.04
N ILE A 83 -7.32 7.34 -2.84
CA ILE A 83 -8.33 7.60 -1.82
C ILE A 83 -8.66 9.08 -1.89
N GLN A 84 -9.93 9.39 -2.15
CA GLN A 84 -10.45 10.73 -2.31
C GLN A 84 -11.41 11.07 -1.17
N PHE A 85 -11.32 12.31 -0.69
CA PHE A 85 -12.22 12.86 0.32
C PHE A 85 -13.10 13.93 -0.33
N VAL A 86 -14.39 13.63 -0.50
CA VAL A 86 -15.38 14.52 -1.10
C VAL A 86 -16.45 14.80 -0.05
N ASP A 87 -16.45 16.00 0.50
CA ASP A 87 -17.27 16.38 1.65
C ASP A 87 -17.13 15.38 2.82
N ASP A 88 -18.23 14.73 3.18
CA ASP A 88 -18.30 13.69 4.21
C ASP A 88 -18.21 12.27 3.63
N VAL A 89 -17.73 12.10 2.40
CA VAL A 89 -17.59 10.78 1.75
C VAL A 89 -16.12 10.46 1.47
N ILE A 90 -15.71 9.26 1.88
CA ILE A 90 -14.39 8.71 1.63
C ILE A 90 -14.53 7.67 0.51
N LEU A 91 -13.86 7.92 -0.61
CA LEU A 91 -13.95 7.09 -1.81
C LEU A 91 -12.59 6.44 -2.09
N LEU A 92 -12.61 5.15 -2.42
CA LEU A 92 -11.48 4.48 -3.05
C LEU A 92 -11.79 4.34 -4.53
N VAL A 93 -11.08 5.08 -5.37
CA VAL A 93 -11.33 5.13 -6.82
C VAL A 93 -10.18 4.53 -7.60
N LYS A 94 -10.49 4.00 -8.79
CA LYS A 94 -9.53 3.59 -9.81
C LYS A 94 -9.95 4.15 -11.16
N GLY A 95 -9.31 5.23 -11.60
CA GLY A 95 -9.75 6.02 -12.75
C GLY A 95 -11.14 6.59 -12.49
N SER A 96 -12.12 6.22 -13.34
CA SER A 96 -13.51 6.65 -13.20
C SER A 96 -14.40 5.65 -12.43
N GLN A 97 -13.84 4.59 -11.88
CA GLN A 97 -14.59 3.55 -11.17
C GLN A 97 -14.42 3.67 -9.66
N ILE A 98 -15.53 3.74 -8.94
CA ILE A 98 -15.56 3.66 -7.47
C ILE A 98 -15.41 2.18 -7.08
N GLN A 99 -14.40 1.88 -6.28
CA GLN A 99 -14.14 0.54 -5.75
C GLN A 99 -14.65 0.36 -4.32
N GLY A 100 -14.75 1.45 -3.56
CA GLY A 100 -15.29 1.48 -2.22
C GLY A 100 -15.73 2.88 -1.85
N GLU A 101 -16.75 2.98 -1.01
CA GLU A 101 -17.37 4.24 -0.59
C GLU A 101 -17.76 4.10 0.89
N ILE A 102 -17.42 5.13 1.66
CA ILE A 102 -17.77 5.24 3.08
C ILE A 102 -18.32 6.63 3.34
N ASP A 103 -19.51 6.70 3.92
CA ASP A 103 -20.14 7.92 4.41
C ASP A 103 -19.62 8.21 5.83
N ALA A 104 -18.69 9.16 5.92
CA ALA A 104 -18.05 9.60 7.14
C ALA A 104 -18.96 10.48 8.02
N ALA A 105 -20.12 10.92 7.55
CA ALA A 105 -21.13 11.57 8.40
C ALA A 105 -21.79 10.56 9.37
N GLN A 106 -21.71 9.27 9.06
CA GLN A 106 -22.20 8.18 9.90
C GLN A 106 -21.08 7.60 10.78
N ASN A 107 -21.43 6.62 11.62
CA ASN A 107 -20.47 5.97 12.50
C ASN A 107 -19.61 4.97 11.70
N VAL A 108 -18.34 5.29 11.51
CA VAL A 108 -17.36 4.43 10.82
C VAL A 108 -16.53 3.67 11.84
N ASN A 109 -16.42 2.35 11.66
CA ASN A 109 -15.56 1.52 12.49
C ASN A 109 -14.12 1.56 11.97
N LEU A 110 -13.24 2.21 12.72
CA LEU A 110 -11.80 2.15 12.46
C LEU A 110 -11.18 0.89 13.06
N LEU A 111 -10.59 0.05 12.21
CA LEU A 111 -9.75 -1.08 12.61
C LEU A 111 -8.31 -0.77 12.28
N GLN A 112 -7.40 -0.83 13.24
CA GLN A 112 -5.96 -0.66 13.01
C GLN A 112 -5.21 -1.90 13.45
N TRP A 113 -4.30 -2.37 12.61
CA TRP A 113 -3.45 -3.50 12.94
C TRP A 113 -2.08 -3.38 12.30
N HIS A 114 -1.14 -4.13 12.86
CA HIS A 114 0.18 -4.27 12.29
C HIS A 114 0.67 -5.71 12.42
N PHE A 115 1.58 -6.10 11.53
CA PHE A 115 2.32 -7.35 11.67
C PHE A 115 3.73 -7.22 11.11
N GLU A 116 4.65 -8.00 11.65
CA GLU A 116 6.01 -8.08 11.12
C GLU A 116 6.00 -8.76 9.75
N ALA A 117 6.50 -8.03 8.75
CA ALA A 117 6.68 -8.57 7.42
C ALA A 117 7.67 -9.72 7.50
N LYS A 118 7.19 -10.93 7.16
CA LYS A 118 8.09 -12.04 6.86
C LYS A 118 8.93 -11.65 5.65
N ARG A 119 10.13 -12.25 5.55
CA ARG A 119 11.11 -12.02 4.47
C ARG A 119 10.40 -11.80 3.13
N HIS A 120 10.30 -10.53 2.73
CA HIS A 120 9.67 -10.08 1.49
C HIS A 120 10.70 -9.27 0.71
N PRO A 121 10.80 -9.41 -0.63
CA PRO A 121 11.85 -8.73 -1.40
C PRO A 121 11.88 -7.20 -1.24
N ARG A 122 10.74 -6.59 -0.87
CA ARG A 122 10.57 -5.14 -0.75
C ARG A 122 10.59 -4.60 0.68
N VAL A 123 10.47 -5.49 1.65
CA VAL A 123 10.30 -5.09 3.05
C VAL A 123 11.49 -5.61 3.83
N PRO A 124 12.32 -4.73 4.40
CA PRO A 124 13.44 -5.18 5.23
C PRO A 124 12.93 -6.06 6.37
N LYS A 125 13.74 -7.04 6.76
CA LYS A 125 13.37 -7.95 7.85
C LYS A 125 13.16 -7.15 9.15
N GLY A 126 12.07 -7.45 9.86
CA GLY A 126 11.73 -6.79 11.12
C GLY A 126 10.89 -5.52 10.96
N TRP A 127 10.66 -5.06 9.73
CA TRP A 127 9.72 -3.98 9.46
C TRP A 127 8.28 -4.45 9.56
N TYR A 128 7.39 -3.49 9.77
CA TYR A 128 5.97 -3.73 9.96
C TYR A 128 5.19 -3.37 8.71
N VAL A 129 4.23 -4.22 8.36
CA VAL A 129 3.07 -3.78 7.58
C VAL A 129 2.09 -3.20 8.58
N VAL A 130 1.76 -1.93 8.42
CA VAL A 130 0.83 -1.20 9.25
C VAL A 130 -0.38 -0.89 8.39
N ALA A 131 -1.56 -1.26 8.85
CA ALA A 131 -2.78 -1.14 8.08
C ALA A 131 -3.92 -0.60 8.94
N ASN A 132 -4.82 0.11 8.28
CA ASN A 132 -6.11 0.45 8.83
C ASN A 132 -7.22 0.09 7.84
N ALA A 133 -8.38 -0.23 8.36
CA ALA A 133 -9.60 -0.38 7.60
C ALA A 133 -10.65 0.55 8.19
N LEU A 134 -11.27 1.32 7.31
CA LEU A 134 -12.53 1.97 7.57
C LEU A 134 -13.61 0.95 7.20
N GLU A 135 -14.46 0.59 8.16
CA GLU A 135 -15.56 -0.35 7.97
C GLU A 135 -16.89 0.36 8.17
N GLN A 136 -17.80 0.20 7.22
CA GLN A 136 -19.19 0.65 7.32
C GLN A 136 -20.09 -0.34 6.57
N ASP A 137 -21.16 -0.81 7.20
CA ASP A 137 -22.15 -1.73 6.60
C ASP A 137 -21.57 -2.97 5.89
N GLY A 138 -20.39 -3.43 6.34
CA GLY A 138 -19.68 -4.58 5.78
C GLY A 138 -18.76 -4.25 4.59
N GLU A 139 -18.73 -3.01 4.15
CA GLU A 139 -17.75 -2.47 3.19
C GLU A 139 -16.45 -2.10 3.90
N TYR A 140 -15.32 -2.26 3.20
CA TYR A 140 -13.99 -1.99 3.73
C TYR A 140 -13.18 -1.13 2.76
N ILE A 141 -12.76 0.05 3.23
CA ILE A 141 -11.64 0.79 2.60
C ILE A 141 -10.40 0.52 3.44
N VAL A 142 -9.50 -0.30 2.89
CA VAL A 142 -8.27 -0.70 3.58
C VAL A 142 -7.08 0.04 3.02
N SER A 143 -6.42 0.85 3.84
CA SER A 143 -5.14 1.48 3.52
C SER A 143 -4.02 0.88 4.35
N TYR A 144 -2.83 0.80 3.78
CA TYR A 144 -1.67 0.26 4.48
C TYR A 144 -0.37 0.88 4.00
N SER A 145 0.64 0.79 4.85
CA SER A 145 2.01 1.17 4.51
C SER A 145 3.01 0.22 5.16
N ILE A 146 4.28 0.42 4.82
CA ILE A 146 5.42 -0.34 5.31
C ILE A 146 6.29 0.63 6.13
N ALA A 147 6.47 0.32 7.41
CA ALA A 147 7.17 1.18 8.35
C ALA A 147 8.29 0.43 9.07
N SER A 148 9.40 1.10 9.37
CA SER A 148 10.36 0.59 10.35
C SER A 148 9.71 0.60 11.75
N PRO A 149 10.23 -0.16 12.73
CA PRO A 149 9.71 -0.10 14.09
C PRO A 149 9.74 1.30 14.69
N ALA A 150 10.78 2.09 14.42
CA ALA A 150 10.89 3.46 14.92
C ALA A 150 9.84 4.38 14.28
N ASP A 151 9.63 4.24 12.97
CA ASP A 151 8.62 5.04 12.26
C ASP A 151 7.20 4.66 12.68
N PHE A 152 6.94 3.37 12.92
CA PHE A 152 5.66 2.89 13.40
C PHE A 152 5.27 3.53 14.74
N GLU A 153 6.21 3.60 15.69
CA GLU A 153 5.95 4.25 16.99
C GLU A 153 5.66 5.76 16.84
N ALA A 154 6.20 6.39 15.78
CA ALA A 154 5.95 7.79 15.46
C ALA A 154 4.62 8.04 14.72
N LEU A 155 3.94 7.01 14.21
CA LEU A 155 2.67 7.18 13.50
C LEU A 155 1.55 7.65 14.44
N PRO A 156 0.63 8.53 13.95
CA PRO A 156 -0.59 8.83 14.67
C PRO A 156 -1.37 7.56 14.97
N LEU A 157 -1.97 7.46 16.17
CA LEU A 157 -2.79 6.31 16.56
C LEU A 157 -2.04 4.97 16.62
N SER A 158 -0.70 4.94 16.55
CA SER A 158 0.11 3.71 16.60
C SER A 158 -0.23 2.84 17.81
N ARG A 159 -0.58 3.47 18.94
CA ARG A 159 -1.00 2.85 20.20
C ARG A 159 -2.30 2.06 20.09
N LEU A 160 -3.19 2.42 19.15
CA LEU A 160 -4.46 1.75 18.92
C LEU A 160 -4.29 0.53 17.99
N SER A 161 -3.17 0.45 17.29
CA SER A 161 -2.86 -0.63 16.38
C SER A 161 -2.70 -1.96 17.11
N GLN A 162 -3.52 -2.95 16.74
CA GLN A 162 -3.44 -4.28 17.30
C GLN A 162 -2.47 -5.16 16.52
N LYS A 163 -1.61 -5.90 17.22
CA LYS A 163 -0.75 -6.87 16.56
C LYS A 163 -1.59 -8.01 15.96
N TYR A 164 -1.59 -8.12 14.63
CA TYR A 164 -2.28 -9.19 13.94
C TYR A 164 -1.48 -10.50 14.04
N GLN A 165 -2.15 -11.55 14.51
CA GLN A 165 -1.56 -12.87 14.59
C GLN A 165 -2.32 -13.82 13.66
N ARG A 166 -1.74 -14.10 12.48
CA ARG A 166 -2.24 -15.14 11.58
C ARG A 166 -2.22 -16.48 12.34
N LYS A 167 -3.40 -16.96 12.75
CA LYS A 167 -3.64 -18.09 13.68
C LYS A 167 -2.50 -19.11 13.72
N LYS A 168 -1.77 -19.18 14.84
CA LYS A 168 -1.06 -20.42 15.23
C LYS A 168 -2.05 -21.36 15.94
N LYS A 169 -1.99 -22.64 15.59
CA LYS A 169 -2.81 -23.73 16.15
C LYS A 169 -2.62 -23.84 17.68
N LYS A 170 -3.75 -23.79 18.41
CA LYS A 170 -4.17 -24.40 19.70
C LYS A 170 -3.35 -24.19 21.00
N LYS A 171 -4.14 -23.98 22.07
CA LYS A 171 -4.10 -24.64 23.42
C LYS A 171 -4.09 -23.67 24.60
N ASP A 172 -4.99 -22.69 24.61
CA ASP A 172 -5.36 -22.03 25.86
C ASP A 172 -6.84 -21.64 25.80
N ASP A 173 -7.65 -22.31 26.61
CA ASP A 173 -9.12 -22.25 26.63
C ASP A 173 -9.64 -21.01 27.36
N SER A 174 -8.72 -20.10 27.74
CA SER A 174 -8.99 -18.90 28.52
C SER A 174 -8.82 -17.59 27.75
N ARG A 175 -8.50 -17.65 26.44
CA ARG A 175 -8.41 -16.42 25.64
C ARG A 175 -9.74 -15.68 25.68
N ASP A 176 -9.68 -14.46 26.19
CA ASP A 176 -10.80 -13.52 26.30
C ASP A 176 -11.58 -13.49 24.98
N LEU A 177 -12.86 -13.84 25.04
CA LEU A 177 -13.77 -13.90 23.89
C LEU A 177 -13.75 -12.57 23.11
N ARG A 178 -13.46 -11.46 23.79
CA ARG A 178 -13.30 -10.13 23.18
C ARG A 178 -12.10 -10.04 22.25
N GLU A 179 -10.95 -10.56 22.65
CA GLU A 179 -9.73 -10.58 21.82
C GLU A 179 -9.93 -11.48 20.60
N ALA A 180 -10.59 -12.63 20.79
CA ALA A 180 -10.91 -13.54 19.71
C ALA A 180 -11.84 -12.89 18.66
N GLY A 181 -12.82 -12.10 19.11
CA GLY A 181 -13.68 -11.30 18.23
C GLY A 181 -12.90 -10.23 17.47
N SER A 182 -12.00 -9.50 18.15
CA SER A 182 -11.17 -8.47 17.51
C SER A 182 -10.25 -9.05 16.43
N GLN A 183 -9.53 -10.13 16.75
CA GLN A 183 -8.66 -10.81 15.79
C GLN A 183 -9.43 -11.41 14.61
N ARG A 184 -10.70 -11.81 14.79
CA ARG A 184 -11.54 -12.25 13.68
C ARG A 184 -11.86 -11.11 12.71
N ARG A 185 -12.21 -9.92 13.23
CA ARG A 185 -12.45 -8.72 12.39
C ARG A 185 -11.18 -8.28 11.67
N ILE A 186 -10.05 -8.26 12.38
CA ILE A 186 -8.74 -7.97 11.76
C ILE A 186 -8.40 -9.00 10.68
N ALA A 187 -8.66 -10.30 10.90
CA ALA A 187 -8.40 -11.31 9.90
C ALA A 187 -9.24 -11.11 8.61
N GLN A 188 -10.48 -10.62 8.74
CA GLN A 188 -11.32 -10.25 7.61
C GLN A 188 -10.78 -9.00 6.91
N ALA A 189 -10.49 -7.94 7.65
CA ALA A 189 -9.89 -6.73 7.10
C ALA A 189 -8.54 -6.99 6.41
N GLU A 190 -7.72 -7.90 6.95
CA GLU A 190 -6.47 -8.36 6.33
C GLU A 190 -6.71 -9.16 5.05
N PHE A 191 -7.80 -9.93 4.98
CA PHE A 191 -8.20 -10.58 3.73
C PHE A 191 -8.54 -9.52 2.67
N HIS A 192 -9.35 -8.51 3.02
CA HIS A 192 -9.65 -7.38 2.14
C HIS A 192 -8.39 -6.59 1.75
N ARG A 193 -7.42 -6.41 2.65
CA ARG A 193 -6.11 -5.81 2.34
C ARG A 193 -5.39 -6.59 1.22
N GLY A 194 -5.47 -7.91 1.25
CA GLY A 194 -4.83 -8.77 0.25
C GLY A 194 -5.42 -8.62 -1.16
N GLU A 195 -6.73 -8.33 -1.26
CA GLU A 195 -7.43 -8.22 -2.55
C GLU A 195 -7.54 -6.77 -3.05
N PHE A 196 -7.85 -5.84 -2.14
CA PHE A 196 -8.19 -4.45 -2.43
C PHE A 196 -7.43 -3.45 -1.56
N GLY A 197 -6.39 -3.87 -0.83
CA GLY A 197 -5.60 -2.95 -0.02
C GLY A 197 -5.00 -1.84 -0.87
N ALA A 198 -5.04 -0.62 -0.35
CA ALA A 198 -4.48 0.57 -0.95
C ALA A 198 -3.11 0.85 -0.31
N GLU A 199 -2.03 0.54 -1.03
CA GLU A 199 -0.66 0.77 -0.54
C GLU A 199 -0.30 2.26 -0.65
N MET A 200 0.04 2.87 0.48
CA MET A 200 0.45 4.27 0.57
C MET A 200 1.94 4.37 0.89
N SER A 201 2.59 5.44 0.43
CA SER A 201 3.91 5.79 0.97
C SER A 201 3.79 6.10 2.46
N LEU A 202 4.87 5.93 3.22
CA LEU A 202 4.83 6.15 4.67
C LEU A 202 4.45 7.60 5.02
N GLU A 203 4.93 8.57 4.24
CA GLU A 203 4.60 9.99 4.38
C GLU A 203 3.12 10.26 4.08
N ASP A 204 2.61 9.74 2.95
CA ASP A 204 1.20 9.87 2.58
C ASP A 204 0.30 9.20 3.63
N TYR A 205 0.73 8.04 4.16
CA TYR A 205 0.00 7.31 5.19
C TYR A 205 -0.07 8.09 6.52
N HIS A 206 1.04 8.73 6.91
CA HIS A 206 1.07 9.60 8.09
C HIS A 206 0.13 10.80 7.92
N ALA A 207 0.18 11.47 6.76
CA ALA A 207 -0.70 12.59 6.44
C ALA A 207 -2.18 12.17 6.40
N TYR A 208 -2.46 10.99 5.84
CA TYR A 208 -3.80 10.40 5.80
C TYR A 208 -4.37 10.13 7.20
N LEU A 209 -3.60 9.49 8.09
CA LEU A 209 -4.05 9.24 9.47
C LEU A 209 -4.26 10.53 10.26
N GLY A 210 -3.38 11.52 10.07
CA GLY A 210 -3.53 12.85 10.66
C GLY A 210 -4.81 13.54 10.18
N TYR A 211 -5.05 13.55 8.87
CA TYR A 211 -6.25 14.13 8.28
C TYR A 211 -7.54 13.47 8.81
N LEU A 212 -7.56 12.13 8.90
CA LEU A 212 -8.70 11.43 9.48
C LEU A 212 -8.97 11.87 10.92
N ALA A 213 -7.92 11.92 11.75
CA ALA A 213 -8.03 12.25 13.17
C ALA A 213 -8.50 13.71 13.39
N ASP A 214 -8.02 14.63 12.58
CA ASP A 214 -8.36 16.06 12.66
C ASP A 214 -9.76 16.34 12.13
N THR A 215 -10.17 15.68 11.04
CA THR A 215 -11.43 15.95 10.34
C THR A 215 -12.61 15.23 11.00
N TYR A 216 -12.46 13.94 11.30
CA TYR A 216 -13.58 13.07 11.68
C TYR A 216 -13.64 12.77 13.18
N THR A 217 -13.61 13.83 13.99
CA THR A 217 -13.55 13.73 15.46
C THR A 217 -14.76 13.05 16.13
N SER A 218 -15.86 12.84 15.40
CA SER A 218 -17.10 12.23 15.91
C SER A 218 -16.96 10.73 16.17
N TRP A 219 -16.28 10.01 15.27
CA TRP A 219 -16.06 8.56 15.36
C TRP A 219 -14.59 8.17 15.48
N MET A 220 -13.65 9.07 15.16
CA MET A 220 -12.23 8.80 15.35
C MET A 220 -11.89 8.65 16.84
N PRO A 221 -11.14 7.60 17.21
CA PRO A 221 -10.63 7.47 18.57
C PRO A 221 -9.71 8.64 18.91
N LYS A 222 -9.89 9.23 20.10
CA LYS A 222 -8.99 10.27 20.60
C LYS A 222 -7.77 9.60 21.21
N ASP A 223 -6.57 10.00 20.77
CA ASP A 223 -5.34 9.69 21.50
C ASP A 223 -5.46 10.33 22.90
N LYS A 224 -5.63 9.49 23.92
CA LYS A 224 -5.59 9.91 25.33
C LYS A 224 -4.18 9.78 25.89
#